data_AF-A0A2K6TR25-F1
#
_entry.id   AF-A0A2K6TR25-F1
#
_cell.length_a   1.000
_cell.length_b   1.000
_cell.length_c   1.000
_cell.angle_alpha   90.00
_cell.angle_beta   90.00
_cell.angle_gamma   90.00
#
_symmetry.space_group_name_H-M   'P 1'
#
loop_
_entity.id
_entity.type
_entity.pdbx_description
1 polymer ?
#
loop_
_entity_poly.entity_id
_entity_poly.type
_entity_poly.pdbx_seq_one_letter_code
_entity_poly.pdbx_strand_id
1 'polypeptide(L)'
;QSWRKERILNVPLCKEDCERWWEDCRTSYTCKSNWQKGWNWTSGINECPAGAVCRTFESYFPTPAALCEGLWGHSYKVSDYDGGSGRCIQMWFDSAQGNPNEEVARFYAAAMKAGAPSRGIIGS
;
A
#
# COMPACT_ATOMS: atom_id res chain seq x y z
N GLN A 1 3.73 3.34 18.28
CA GLN A 1 2.29 3.32 17.96
C GLN A 1 1.58 2.74 19.17
N SER A 2 0.56 3.40 19.72
CA SER A 2 -0.09 3.03 20.99
C SER A 2 -1.44 2.33 20.84
N TRP A 3 -2.01 2.30 19.63
CA TRP A 3 -3.41 1.92 19.39
C TRP A 3 -3.59 0.51 18.76
N ARG A 4 -2.51 -0.17 18.41
CA ARG A 4 -2.53 -1.56 17.89
C ARG A 4 -1.27 -2.31 18.29
N LYS A 5 -1.42 -3.61 18.59
CA LYS A 5 -0.30 -4.53 18.86
C LYS A 5 0.36 -5.02 17.57
N GLU A 6 -0.42 -5.22 16.52
CA GLU A 6 0.01 -5.81 15.25
C GLU A 6 -0.41 -4.92 14.07
N ARG A 7 0.32 -5.04 12.96
CA ARG A 7 -0.01 -4.41 11.67
C ARG A 7 0.45 -5.32 10.54
N ILE A 8 -0.17 -5.16 9.37
CA ILE A 8 0.36 -5.72 8.13
C ILE A 8 1.65 -4.98 7.72
N LEU A 9 2.56 -5.70 7.07
CA LEU A 9 3.79 -5.16 6.50
C LEU A 9 4.03 -5.86 5.16
N ASN A 10 4.43 -5.09 4.15
CA ASN A 10 4.82 -5.60 2.83
C ASN A 10 3.76 -6.52 2.18
N VAL A 11 2.48 -6.18 2.31
CA VAL A 11 1.43 -6.89 1.56
C VAL A 11 1.69 -6.69 0.06
N PRO A 12 1.80 -7.77 -0.74
CA PRO A 12 2.20 -7.69 -2.15
C PRO A 12 1.03 -7.17 -2.99
N LEU A 13 0.81 -5.86 -3.03
CA LEU A 13 -0.31 -5.26 -3.76
C LEU A 13 -0.12 -5.46 -5.26
N CYS A 14 -1.16 -5.90 -5.97
CA CYS A 14 -1.10 -6.04 -7.43
C CYS A 14 -0.76 -4.72 -8.10
N LYS A 15 0.00 -4.81 -9.19
CA LYS A 15 0.52 -3.66 -9.92
C LYS A 15 -0.58 -2.71 -10.36
N GLU A 16 -1.63 -3.24 -10.99
CA GLU A 16 -2.73 -2.44 -11.58
C GLU A 16 -3.53 -1.72 -10.50
N ASP A 17 -3.74 -2.35 -9.35
CA ASP A 17 -4.43 -1.74 -8.21
C ASP A 17 -3.65 -0.53 -7.67
N CYS A 18 -2.32 -0.64 -7.62
CA CYS A 18 -1.47 0.47 -7.21
C CYS A 18 -1.43 1.59 -8.25
N GLU A 19 -1.23 1.25 -9.52
CA GLU A 19 -1.19 2.22 -10.64
C GLU A 19 -2.51 2.98 -10.76
N ARG A 20 -3.64 2.28 -10.69
CA ARG A 20 -4.96 2.89 -10.79
C ARG A 20 -5.27 3.79 -9.60
N TRP A 21 -4.96 3.35 -8.38
CA TRP A 21 -5.12 4.20 -7.20
C TRP A 21 -4.30 5.50 -7.32
N TRP A 22 -3.06 5.40 -7.79
CA TRP A 22 -2.21 6.57 -8.01
C TRP A 22 -2.77 7.52 -9.07
N GLU A 23 -3.18 7.01 -10.24
CA GLU A 23 -3.71 7.85 -11.31
C GLU A 23 -5.01 8.57 -10.88
N ASP A 24 -5.93 7.85 -10.22
CA ASP A 24 -7.18 8.42 -9.72
C ASP A 24 -6.92 9.54 -8.69
N CYS A 25 -5.82 9.46 -7.93
CA CYS A 25 -5.44 10.46 -6.94
C CYS A 25 -4.51 11.57 -7.48
N ARG A 26 -3.91 11.42 -8.66
CA ARG A 26 -2.77 12.23 -9.14
C ARG A 26 -2.99 13.74 -9.03
N THR A 27 -4.21 14.19 -9.33
CA THR A 27 -4.60 15.61 -9.32
C THR A 27 -5.19 16.11 -8.00
N SER A 28 -5.39 15.21 -7.02
CA SER A 28 -5.78 15.56 -5.66
C SER A 28 -4.62 16.22 -4.90
N TYR A 29 -4.86 16.66 -3.67
CA TYR A 29 -3.85 17.37 -2.86
C TYR A 29 -3.58 16.67 -1.51
N THR A 30 -2.33 16.74 -1.07
CA THR A 30 -1.90 16.32 0.27
C THR A 30 -0.77 17.23 0.75
N CYS A 31 -0.40 17.11 2.02
CA CYS A 31 0.72 17.81 2.63
C CYS A 31 1.77 16.87 3.23
N LYS A 32 1.60 15.55 3.08
CA LYS A 32 2.49 14.54 3.68
C LYS A 32 2.58 13.28 2.83
N SER A 33 3.78 12.70 2.77
CA SER A 33 4.06 11.41 2.12
C SER A 33 3.94 10.19 3.06
N ASN A 34 3.67 10.40 4.35
CA ASN A 34 3.42 9.33 5.32
C ASN A 34 2.25 9.71 6.23
N TRP A 35 1.14 9.00 6.11
CA TRP A 35 -0.11 9.27 6.82
C TRP A 35 -0.23 8.52 8.15
N GLN A 36 0.72 7.64 8.49
CA GLN A 36 0.72 6.93 9.78
C GLN A 36 1.23 7.79 10.94
N LYS A 37 1.97 8.87 10.67
CA LYS A 37 2.62 9.67 11.72
C LYS A 37 2.86 11.14 11.32
N GLY A 38 3.01 11.98 12.34
CA GLY A 38 3.42 13.38 12.19
C GLY A 38 2.33 14.30 11.60
N TRP A 39 1.05 13.97 11.85
CA TRP A 39 -0.05 14.91 11.69
C TRP A 39 -0.13 15.82 12.92
N ASN A 40 -0.69 17.01 12.75
CA ASN A 40 -1.16 17.80 13.89
C ASN A 40 -2.54 17.26 14.32
N TRP A 41 -2.74 17.02 15.62
CA TRP A 41 -3.98 16.50 16.19
C TRP A 41 -4.60 17.44 17.23
N THR A 42 -4.13 18.69 17.34
CA THR A 42 -4.57 19.64 18.38
C THR A 42 -6.08 19.95 18.32
N SER A 43 -6.69 19.88 17.14
CA SER A 43 -8.13 20.10 16.94
C SER A 43 -8.98 18.84 17.14
N GLY A 44 -8.36 17.68 17.42
CA GLY A 44 -9.03 16.38 17.50
C GLY A 44 -9.16 15.63 16.17
N ILE A 45 -8.87 16.29 15.04
CA ILE A 45 -8.74 15.68 13.71
C ILE A 45 -7.32 15.84 13.17
N ASN A 46 -6.94 15.09 12.14
CA ASN A 46 -5.63 15.23 11.53
C ASN A 46 -5.57 16.47 10.63
N GLU A 47 -4.62 17.35 10.92
CA GLU A 47 -4.33 18.56 10.15
C GLU A 47 -2.88 18.57 9.69
N CYS A 48 -2.61 19.29 8.59
CA CYS A 48 -1.25 19.50 8.12
C CYS A 48 -0.42 20.17 9.22
N PRO A 49 0.73 19.59 9.62
CA PRO A 49 1.58 20.20 10.63
C PRO A 49 2.19 21.51 10.11
N ALA A 50 2.65 22.36 11.03
CA ALA A 50 3.31 23.62 10.67
C ALA A 50 4.47 23.38 9.68
N GLY A 51 4.48 24.18 8.60
CA GLY A 51 5.49 24.08 7.52
C GLY A 51 5.22 23.01 6.47
N ALA A 52 4.22 22.12 6.65
CA ALA A 52 3.81 21.19 5.60
C ALA A 52 2.86 21.88 4.63
N VAL A 53 3.32 22.04 3.38
CA VAL A 53 2.59 22.77 2.34
C VAL A 53 1.70 21.83 1.54
N CYS A 54 0.43 22.17 1.35
CA CYS A 54 -0.44 21.41 0.45
C CYS A 54 0.06 21.51 -1.00
N ARG A 55 0.31 20.35 -1.62
CA ARG A 55 0.69 20.22 -3.04
C ARG A 55 -0.08 19.05 -3.65
N THR A 56 0.05 18.85 -4.96
CA THR A 56 -0.56 17.71 -5.64
C THR A 56 -0.05 16.39 -5.06
N PHE A 57 -0.85 15.33 -5.15
CA PHE A 57 -0.44 13.98 -4.79
C PHE A 57 0.84 13.59 -5.53
N GLU A 58 0.93 13.88 -6.83
CA GLU A 58 2.14 13.64 -7.64
C GLU A 58 3.40 14.31 -7.06
N SER A 59 3.27 15.48 -6.43
CA SER A 59 4.40 16.16 -5.78
C SER A 59 4.93 15.40 -4.55
N TYR A 60 4.05 14.73 -3.80
CA TYR A 60 4.42 13.95 -2.60
C TYR A 60 4.66 12.47 -2.91
N PHE A 61 4.10 11.98 -4.01
CA PHE A 61 4.12 10.60 -4.48
C PHE A 61 4.40 10.60 -5.99
N PRO A 62 5.68 10.73 -6.39
CA PRO A 62 6.05 10.89 -7.80
C PRO A 62 5.84 9.62 -8.65
N THR A 63 5.61 8.48 -8.03
CA THR A 63 5.32 7.20 -8.70
C THR A 63 4.21 6.45 -7.97
N PRO A 64 3.54 5.49 -8.62
CA PRO A 64 2.59 4.60 -7.95
C PRO A 64 3.19 3.90 -6.72
N ALA A 65 4.41 3.36 -6.85
CA ALA A 65 5.12 2.73 -5.74
C ALA A 65 5.34 3.70 -4.56
N ALA A 66 5.68 4.97 -4.83
CA ALA A 66 5.84 5.97 -3.77
C ALA A 66 4.54 6.17 -2.97
N LEU A 67 3.37 6.14 -3.63
CA LEU A 67 2.07 6.18 -2.95
C LEU A 67 1.81 4.91 -2.15
N CYS A 68 1.78 3.76 -2.83
CA CYS A 68 1.30 2.51 -2.24
C CYS A 68 2.19 2.06 -1.07
N GLU A 69 3.51 2.23 -1.19
CA GLU A 69 4.46 1.84 -0.14
C GLU A 69 4.63 2.94 0.92
N GLY A 70 4.61 4.21 0.51
CA GLY A 70 4.91 5.34 1.40
C GLY A 70 3.74 5.76 2.30
N LEU A 71 2.53 5.86 1.74
CA LEU A 71 1.38 6.48 2.38
C LEU A 71 1.09 5.86 3.75
N TRP A 72 1.12 4.52 3.81
CA TRP A 72 0.86 3.77 5.04
C TRP A 72 2.12 3.16 5.68
N GLY A 73 3.30 3.72 5.37
CA GLY A 73 4.57 3.36 6.01
C GLY A 73 4.98 1.90 5.83
N HIS A 74 4.97 1.42 4.58
CA HIS A 74 5.28 0.05 4.15
C HIS A 74 4.25 -1.00 4.59
N SER A 75 2.97 -0.61 4.72
CA SER A 75 1.89 -1.61 4.82
C SER A 75 1.81 -2.46 3.55
N TYR A 76 2.01 -1.83 2.40
CA TYR A 76 2.08 -2.49 1.10
C TYR A 76 3.51 -2.43 0.56
N LYS A 77 3.84 -3.43 -0.25
CA LYS A 77 4.95 -3.44 -1.19
C LYS A 77 4.35 -3.77 -2.55
N VAL A 78 4.64 -2.99 -3.57
CA VAL A 78 4.06 -3.24 -4.89
C VAL A 78 4.68 -4.52 -5.46
N SER A 79 3.84 -5.37 -6.02
CA SER A 79 4.22 -6.60 -6.69
C SER A 79 4.35 -6.35 -8.19
N ASP A 80 5.30 -7.02 -8.85
CA ASP A 80 5.40 -7.02 -10.33
C ASP A 80 4.36 -7.94 -10.99
N TYR A 81 3.62 -8.71 -10.20
CA TYR A 81 2.54 -9.55 -10.69
C TYR A 81 1.24 -8.78 -10.93
N ASP A 82 0.58 -9.13 -12.03
CA ASP A 82 -0.73 -8.62 -12.41
C ASP A 82 -1.87 -9.25 -11.58
N GLY A 83 -3.01 -8.58 -11.54
CA GLY A 83 -4.27 -9.10 -11.00
C GLY A 83 -4.66 -10.46 -11.59
N GLY A 84 -5.19 -11.36 -10.75
CA GLY A 84 -5.54 -12.73 -11.16
C GLY A 84 -4.37 -13.72 -11.26
N SER A 85 -3.13 -13.29 -11.06
CA SER A 85 -1.94 -14.18 -11.07
C SER A 85 -1.88 -15.19 -9.91
N GLY A 86 -2.67 -14.98 -8.86
CA GLY A 86 -2.56 -15.72 -7.59
C GLY A 86 -1.30 -15.36 -6.79
N ARG A 87 -0.56 -14.30 -7.16
CA ARG A 87 0.73 -13.93 -6.55
C ARG A 87 0.78 -12.53 -5.93
N CYS A 88 -0.29 -11.76 -6.05
CA CYS A 88 -0.44 -10.44 -5.45
C CYS A 88 -1.85 -10.27 -4.89
N ILE A 89 -1.99 -9.42 -3.88
CA ILE A 89 -3.26 -9.09 -3.24
C ILE A 89 -3.97 -8.02 -4.06
N GLN A 90 -5.22 -8.29 -4.41
CA GLN A 90 -6.14 -7.35 -5.03
C GLN A 90 -6.97 -6.66 -3.96
N MET A 91 -6.91 -5.33 -3.92
CA MET A 91 -7.78 -4.48 -3.13
C MET A 91 -9.15 -4.32 -3.79
N TRP A 92 -9.21 -4.43 -5.13
CA TRP A 92 -10.43 -4.35 -5.91
C TRP A 92 -10.70 -5.66 -6.65
N PHE A 93 -11.85 -6.30 -6.37
CA PHE A 93 -12.30 -7.52 -7.05
C PHE A 93 -13.83 -7.65 -6.99
N ASP A 94 -14.39 -8.41 -7.94
CA ASP A 94 -15.82 -8.73 -7.99
C ASP A 94 -16.10 -9.96 -7.10
N SER A 95 -16.87 -9.77 -6.04
CA SER A 95 -17.20 -10.85 -5.11
C SER A 95 -18.07 -11.95 -5.72
N ALA A 96 -18.77 -11.69 -6.82
CA ALA A 96 -19.52 -12.71 -7.55
C ALA A 96 -18.59 -13.77 -8.20
N GLN A 97 -17.32 -13.42 -8.44
CA GLN A 97 -16.29 -14.31 -8.98
C GLN A 97 -15.43 -14.96 -7.89
N GLY A 98 -15.77 -14.73 -6.61
CA GLY A 98 -15.02 -15.21 -5.44
C GLY A 98 -13.91 -14.25 -5.02
N ASN A 99 -13.26 -14.57 -3.89
CA ASN A 99 -12.17 -13.77 -3.35
C ASN A 99 -10.80 -14.30 -3.85
N PRO A 100 -10.10 -13.58 -4.76
CA PRO A 100 -8.83 -14.05 -5.32
C PRO A 100 -7.70 -14.08 -4.27
N ASN A 101 -7.83 -13.32 -3.19
CA ASN A 101 -6.80 -13.20 -2.16
C ASN A 101 -6.65 -14.45 -1.29
N GLU A 102 -7.64 -15.35 -1.28
CA GLU A 102 -7.52 -16.60 -0.54
C GLU A 102 -6.40 -17.48 -1.09
N GLU A 103 -6.29 -17.59 -2.42
CA GLU A 103 -5.21 -18.34 -3.07
C GLU A 103 -3.84 -17.71 -2.78
N VAL A 104 -3.76 -16.38 -2.90
CA VAL A 104 -2.54 -15.60 -2.66
C VAL A 104 -2.04 -15.83 -1.23
N ALA A 105 -2.93 -15.74 -0.24
CA ALA A 105 -2.61 -15.99 1.16
C ALA A 105 -2.09 -17.43 1.38
N ARG A 106 -2.75 -18.44 0.80
CA ARG A 106 -2.30 -19.84 0.87
C ARG A 106 -0.91 -20.01 0.25
N PHE A 107 -0.65 -19.38 -0.90
CA PHE A 107 0.64 -19.44 -1.58
C PHE A 107 1.78 -18.92 -0.70
N TYR A 108 1.67 -17.68 -0.18
CA TYR A 108 2.73 -17.10 0.65
C TYR A 108 2.87 -17.80 1.99
N ALA A 109 1.77 -18.26 2.61
CA ALA A 109 1.83 -19.02 3.85
C ALA A 109 2.56 -20.37 3.67
N ALA A 110 2.34 -21.06 2.55
CA ALA A 110 3.06 -22.28 2.23
C ALA A 110 4.55 -22.03 1.98
N ALA A 111 4.89 -20.98 1.21
CA ALA A 111 6.28 -20.62 0.93
C ALA A 111 7.06 -20.26 2.21
N MET A 112 6.44 -19.52 3.13
CA MET A 112 7.01 -19.19 4.44
C MET A 112 7.28 -20.45 5.28
N LYS A 113 6.33 -21.40 5.30
CA LYS A 113 6.50 -22.67 6.02
C LYS A 113 7.64 -23.52 5.44
N ALA A 114 7.83 -23.47 4.13
CA ALA A 114 8.89 -24.21 3.44
C ALA A 114 10.28 -23.57 3.58
N GLY A 115 10.42 -22.44 4.30
CA GLY A 115 11.69 -21.74 4.43
C GLY A 115 12.21 -21.14 3.12
N ALA A 116 11.34 -21.00 2.11
CA ALA A 116 11.73 -20.43 0.83
C ALA A 116 11.97 -18.92 1.00
N PRO A 117 13.10 -18.36 0.53
CA PRO A 117 13.27 -16.92 0.50
C PRO A 117 12.17 -16.33 -0.39
N SER A 118 11.49 -15.31 0.13
CA SER A 118 10.46 -14.55 -0.56
C SER A 118 11.03 -13.92 -1.83
N ARG A 119 10.96 -14.64 -2.96
CA ARG A 119 11.51 -14.23 -4.25
C ARG A 119 10.75 -13.08 -4.93
N GLY A 120 9.71 -12.52 -4.31
CA GLY A 120 9.02 -11.30 -4.75
C GLY A 120 9.60 -9.99 -4.19
N ILE A 121 10.79 -10.03 -3.56
CA ILE A 121 11.38 -8.85 -2.88
C ILE A 121 12.47 -8.15 -3.72
N ILE A 122 12.92 -8.73 -4.84
CA ILE A 122 14.04 -8.18 -5.63
C ILE A 122 13.52 -7.35 -6.81
N GLY A 123 13.26 -6.07 -6.53
CA GLY A 123 13.30 -4.99 -7.50
C GLY A 123 14.27 -3.95 -6.93
N SER A 124 15.32 -3.63 -7.68
CA SER A 124 16.37 -2.66 -7.30
C SER A 124 15.84 -1.23 -7.36
#